data_AF-A0A133NKS8-F1
#
_entry.id   AF-A0A133NKS8-F1
#
_cell.length_a   1.000
_cell.length_b   1.000
_cell.length_c   1.000
_cell.angle_alpha   90.00
_cell.angle_beta   90.00
_cell.angle_gamma   90.00
#
_symmetry.space_group_name_H-M   'P 1'
#
loop_
_entity.id
_entity.type
_entity.pdbx_description
1 polymer ?
#
loop_
_entity_poly.entity_id
_entity_poly.type
_entity_poly.pdbx_seq_one_letter_code
_entity_poly.pdbx_strand_id
1 'polypeptide(L)'
;MISEKLKKKVKTINEEFKKLGFDLETDLEELCEEREDIAERLENTKFKKMTFSKDEEENCYILTLEDCQIGFFVILGEDEEGPWYEVEAEIIFF
;
A
#
# COMPACT_ATOMS: atom_id res chain seq x y z
N MET A 1 6.04 -15.76 0.33
CA MET A 1 6.30 -15.49 -1.10
C MET A 1 4.98 -15.44 -1.86
N ILE A 2 4.59 -14.24 -2.28
CA ILE A 2 3.36 -13.96 -3.02
C ILE A 2 3.40 -14.49 -4.47
N SER A 3 2.22 -14.74 -5.05
CA SER A 3 2.07 -15.24 -6.42
C SER A 3 2.60 -14.24 -7.47
N GLU A 4 2.97 -14.72 -8.66
CA GLU A 4 3.37 -13.82 -9.78
C GLU A 4 2.23 -12.88 -10.21
N LYS A 5 0.99 -13.34 -10.10
CA LYS A 5 -0.21 -12.55 -10.41
C LYS A 5 -0.35 -11.40 -9.41
N LEU A 6 -0.18 -11.69 -8.12
CA LEU A 6 -0.20 -10.70 -7.06
C LEU A 6 0.99 -9.73 -7.17
N LYS A 7 2.21 -10.20 -7.47
CA LYS A 7 3.36 -9.31 -7.74
C LYS A 7 3.07 -8.29 -8.85
N LYS A 8 2.47 -8.72 -9.97
CA LYS A 8 2.08 -7.79 -11.06
C LYS A 8 1.01 -6.80 -10.60
N LYS A 9 0.08 -7.26 -9.75
CA LYS A 9 -0.95 -6.42 -9.16
C LYS A 9 -0.37 -5.35 -8.25
N VAL A 10 0.53 -5.73 -7.33
CA VAL A 10 1.26 -4.83 -6.43
C VAL A 10 2.00 -3.77 -7.23
N LYS A 11 2.76 -4.15 -8.27
CA LYS A 11 3.43 -3.18 -9.16
C LYS A 11 2.44 -2.19 -9.77
N THR A 12 1.30 -2.66 -10.25
CA THR A 12 0.27 -1.79 -10.86
C THR A 12 -0.33 -0.82 -9.84
N ILE A 13 -0.56 -1.28 -8.62
CA ILE A 13 -1.05 -0.46 -7.49
C ILE A 13 0.00 0.58 -7.11
N ASN A 14 1.28 0.17 -7.01
CA ASN A 14 2.38 1.06 -6.66
C ASN A 14 2.56 2.20 -7.67
N GLU A 15 2.33 1.97 -8.97
CA GLU A 15 2.37 3.04 -9.96
C GLU A 15 1.31 4.13 -9.72
N GLU A 16 0.19 3.83 -9.04
CA GLU A 16 -0.76 4.86 -8.61
C GLU A 16 -0.25 5.62 -7.38
N PHE A 17 0.38 4.94 -6.42
CA PHE A 17 1.00 5.61 -5.27
C PHE A 17 2.18 6.51 -5.65
N LYS A 18 2.99 6.12 -6.63
CA LYS A 18 4.05 6.96 -7.18
C LYS A 18 3.51 8.27 -7.77
N LYS A 19 2.32 8.23 -8.39
CA LYS A 19 1.65 9.45 -8.87
C LYS A 19 1.18 10.35 -7.72
N LEU A 20 0.90 9.75 -6.56
CA LEU A 20 0.57 10.47 -5.32
C LEU A 20 1.82 10.94 -4.56
N GLY A 21 3.02 10.51 -4.98
CA GLY A 21 4.29 11.03 -4.48
C GLY A 21 5.12 10.07 -3.64
N PHE A 22 4.76 8.79 -3.55
CA PHE A 22 5.52 7.81 -2.76
C PHE A 22 5.59 6.43 -3.42
N ASP A 23 6.73 5.74 -3.26
CA ASP A 23 6.91 4.37 -3.70
C ASP A 23 6.66 3.44 -2.50
N LEU A 24 5.63 2.61 -2.61
CA LEU A 24 5.20 1.65 -1.58
C LEU A 24 5.30 0.20 -2.09
N GLU A 25 6.12 -0.08 -3.11
CA GLU A 25 6.18 -1.44 -3.70
C GLU A 25 6.54 -2.49 -2.65
N THR A 26 7.60 -2.22 -1.91
CA THR A 26 8.13 -3.12 -0.89
C THR A 26 7.14 -3.29 0.24
N ASP A 27 6.58 -2.19 0.74
CA ASP A 27 5.59 -2.19 1.84
C ASP A 27 4.32 -2.97 1.46
N LEU A 28 3.87 -2.85 0.20
CA LEU A 28 2.76 -3.64 -0.33
C LEU A 28 3.10 -5.13 -0.45
N GLU A 29 4.32 -5.46 -0.90
CA GLU A 29 4.77 -6.86 -0.97
C GLU A 29 4.85 -7.48 0.42
N GLU A 30 5.47 -6.78 1.39
CA GLU A 30 5.59 -7.22 2.78
C GLU A 30 4.21 -7.40 3.42
N LEU A 31 3.30 -6.42 3.27
CA LEU A 31 1.93 -6.54 3.76
C LEU A 31 1.23 -7.79 3.19
N CYS A 32 1.39 -8.07 1.90
CA CYS A 32 0.80 -9.27 1.29
C CYS A 32 1.46 -10.57 1.75
N GLU A 33 2.74 -10.55 2.16
CA GLU A 33 3.42 -11.72 2.71
C GLU A 33 3.00 -12.00 4.16
N GLU A 34 2.75 -10.96 4.96
CA GLU A 34 2.33 -11.07 6.35
C GLU A 34 0.81 -11.30 6.49
N ARG A 35 0.00 -10.78 5.55
CA ARG A 35 -1.46 -10.82 5.60
C ARG A 35 -2.05 -11.51 4.37
N GLU A 36 -2.20 -12.82 4.47
CA GLU A 36 -2.81 -13.65 3.42
C GLU A 36 -4.23 -13.19 3.05
N ASP A 37 -5.01 -12.72 4.02
CA ASP A 37 -6.36 -12.18 3.79
C ASP A 37 -6.34 -10.93 2.90
N ILE A 38 -5.33 -10.07 3.05
CA ILE A 38 -5.15 -8.86 2.22
C ILE A 38 -4.60 -9.22 0.85
N ALA A 39 -3.65 -10.16 0.79
CA ALA A 39 -3.13 -10.70 -0.45
C ALA A 39 -4.26 -11.24 -1.35
N GLU A 40 -5.17 -12.04 -0.79
CA GLU A 40 -6.33 -12.58 -1.51
C GLU A 40 -7.26 -11.47 -2.00
N ARG A 41 -7.57 -10.49 -1.15
CA ARG A 41 -8.43 -9.34 -1.50
C ARG A 41 -7.84 -8.50 -2.62
N LEU A 42 -6.54 -8.20 -2.56
CA LEU A 42 -5.84 -7.43 -3.59
C LEU A 42 -5.81 -8.18 -4.92
N GLU A 43 -5.54 -9.48 -4.89
CA GLU A 43 -5.47 -10.29 -6.11
C GLU A 43 -6.83 -10.41 -6.81
N ASN A 44 -7.92 -10.50 -6.04
CA ASN A 44 -9.28 -10.71 -6.54
C ASN A 44 -10.06 -9.41 -6.83
N THR A 45 -9.70 -8.30 -6.19
CA THR A 45 -10.35 -7.01 -6.46
C THR A 45 -9.99 -6.50 -7.85
N LYS A 46 -10.99 -6.16 -8.66
CA LYS A 46 -10.75 -5.57 -9.99
C LYS A 46 -10.14 -4.18 -9.83
N PHE A 47 -9.10 -3.86 -10.60
CA PHE A 47 -8.38 -2.59 -10.47
C PHE A 47 -9.31 -1.37 -10.59
N LYS A 48 -10.30 -1.40 -11.49
CA LYS A 48 -11.31 -0.34 -11.65
C LYS A 48 -12.22 -0.10 -10.43
N LYS A 49 -12.19 -0.98 -9.44
CA LYS A 49 -12.94 -0.87 -8.18
C LYS A 49 -12.04 -0.44 -7.01
N MET A 50 -10.74 -0.31 -7.25
CA MET A 50 -9.80 0.23 -6.28
C MET A 50 -9.83 1.76 -6.38
N THR A 51 -9.77 2.43 -5.24
CA THR A 51 -9.55 3.88 -5.19
C THR A 51 -8.28 4.19 -4.43
N PHE A 52 -7.59 5.23 -4.89
CA PHE A 52 -6.30 5.67 -4.38
C PHE A 52 -6.44 7.13 -3.95
N SER A 53 -6.04 7.43 -2.72
CA SER A 53 -6.04 8.80 -2.20
C SER A 53 -4.86 9.01 -1.26
N LYS A 54 -4.58 10.27 -0.94
CA LYS A 54 -3.60 10.66 0.06
C LYS A 54 -4.28 11.56 1.08
N ASP A 55 -4.07 11.27 2.35
CA ASP A 55 -4.29 12.20 3.44
C ASP A 55 -2.99 13.00 3.64
N GLU A 56 -3.05 14.30 3.35
CA GLU A 56 -1.88 15.18 3.46
C GLU A 56 -1.59 15.59 4.90
N GLU A 57 -2.58 15.58 5.79
CA GLU A 57 -2.40 15.96 7.20
C GLU A 57 -1.68 14.83 7.95
N GLU A 58 -2.09 13.59 7.73
CA GLU A 58 -1.52 12.41 8.39
C GLU A 58 -0.39 11.74 7.58
N ASN A 59 0.00 12.31 6.43
CA ASN A 59 0.92 11.72 5.47
C ASN A 59 0.62 10.23 5.17
N CYS A 60 -0.66 9.93 4.94
CA CYS A 60 -1.17 8.58 4.80
C CYS A 60 -1.64 8.32 3.36
N TYR A 61 -1.16 7.23 2.76
CA TYR A 61 -1.56 6.80 1.42
C TYR A 61 -2.60 5.71 1.54
N ILE A 62 -3.75 5.90 0.90
CA ILE A 62 -4.93 5.08 1.14
C ILE A 62 -5.27 4.31 -0.12
N LEU A 63 -5.40 2.99 0.03
CA LEU A 63 -5.99 2.08 -0.94
C LEU A 63 -7.31 1.56 -0.39
N THR A 64 -8.40 1.92 -1.04
CA THR A 64 -9.72 1.36 -0.73
C THR A 64 -10.05 0.25 -1.73
N LEU A 65 -10.39 -0.92 -1.20
CA LEU A 65 -10.99 -2.03 -1.92
C LEU A 65 -12.51 -2.02 -1.71
N GLU A 66 -13.23 -3.02 -2.21
CA GLU A 66 -14.70 -3.04 -2.10
C GLU A 66 -15.20 -3.15 -0.65
N ASP A 67 -14.44 -3.85 0.19
CA ASP A 67 -14.85 -4.27 1.53
C ASP A 67 -13.77 -4.08 2.61
N CYS A 68 -12.68 -3.41 2.25
CA CYS A 68 -11.71 -2.90 3.21
C CYS A 68 -10.97 -1.66 2.69
N GLN A 69 -10.31 -0.97 3.60
CA GLN A 69 -9.40 0.11 3.32
C GLN A 69 -8.05 -0.18 3.99
N ILE A 70 -6.97 0.13 3.28
CA ILE A 70 -5.59 -0.02 3.74
C ILE A 70 -4.97 1.38 3.72
N GLY A 71 -4.57 1.88 4.88
CA GLY A 71 -3.83 3.14 5.03
C GLY A 71 -2.36 2.85 5.30
N PHE A 72 -1.47 3.49 4.54
CA PHE A 72 -0.03 3.44 4.70
C PHE A 72 0.45 4.78 5.25
N PHE A 73 0.67 4.84 6.56
CA PHE A 73 1.17 6.03 7.25
C PHE A 73 2.68 6.10 7.06
N VAL A 74 3.14 7.15 6.38
CA VAL A 74 4.55 7.34 6.08
C VAL A 74 5.16 8.29 7.11
N ILE A 75 6.09 7.78 7.90
CA ILE A 75 6.87 8.56 8.85
C ILE A 75 8.20 8.87 8.18
N LEU A 76 8.53 10.15 8.04
CA LEU A 76 9.78 10.62 7.46
C LEU A 76 10.71 11.11 8.56
N GLY A 77 11.99 10.77 8.46
CA GLY A 77 13.03 11.32 9.33
C GLY A 77 14.35 11.52 8.59
N GLU A 78 15.31 12.12 9.29
CA GLU A 78 16.66 12.34 8.80
C GLU A 78 17.63 12.13 9.96
N ASP A 79 18.67 11.34 9.74
CA ASP A 79 19.74 11.09 10.71
C ASP A 79 21.14 11.23 10.06
N GLU A 80 22.18 10.75 10.75
CA GLU A 80 23.56 10.84 10.27
C GLU A 80 23.83 10.02 8.99
N GLU A 81 22.99 9.04 8.66
CA GLU A 81 23.07 8.20 7.44
C GLU A 81 22.24 8.77 6.28
N GLY A 82 21.31 9.68 6.57
CA GLY A 82 20.52 10.43 5.58
C GLY A 82 19.01 10.39 5.87
N PRO A 83 18.17 10.73 4.86
CA PRO A 83 16.73 10.62 4.99
C PRO A 83 16.32 9.14 5.07
N TRP A 84 15.46 8.83 6.03
CA TRP A 84 14.83 7.52 6.19
C TRP A 84 13.31 7.67 6.19
N TYR A 85 12.64 6.56 5.94
CA TYR A 85 11.19 6.46 6.11
C TYR A 85 10.82 5.15 6.80
N GLU A 86 9.70 5.18 7.51
CA GLU A 86 9.03 4.01 8.05
C GLU A 86 7.57 4.05 7.58
N VAL A 87 6.99 2.88 7.32
CA VAL A 87 5.59 2.76 6.91
C VAL A 87 4.84 1.87 7.89
N GLU A 88 3.77 2.43 8.45
CA GLU A 88 2.82 1.67 9.25
C GLU A 88 1.53 1.44 8.45
N ALA A 89 1.14 0.18 8.29
CA ALA A 89 -0.07 -0.19 7.57
C ALA A 89 -1.24 -0.44 8.54
N GLU A 90 -2.32 0.32 8.39
CA GLU A 90 -3.58 0.10 9.10
C GLU A 90 -4.66 -0.42 8.15
N ILE A 91 -5.48 -1.36 8.62
CA ILE A 91 -6.55 -1.98 7.82
C ILE A 91 -7.89 -1.80 8.53
N ILE A 92 -8.87 -1.31 7.78
CA ILE A 92 -10.25 -1.15 8.23
C ILE A 92 -11.16 -2.01 7.33
N PHE A 93 -11.97 -2.89 7.95
CA PHE A 93 -12.97 -3.70 7.24
C PHE A 93 -14.36 -3.06 7.37
N PHE A 94 -15.21 -3.23 6.35
CA PHE A 94 -16.57 -2.69 6.29
C PHE A 94 -17.66 -3.78 6.37
#